data_AF-A0A352BRI9-F1
#
_entry.id   AF-A0A352BRI9-F1
#
_cell.length_a   1.000
_cell.length_b   1.000
_cell.length_c   1.000
_cell.angle_alpha   90.00
_cell.angle_beta   90.00
_cell.angle_gamma   90.00
#
_symmetry.space_group_name_H-M   'P 1'
#
loop_
_entity.id
_entity.type
_entity.pdbx_description
1 polymer ?
#
loop_
_entity_poly.entity_id
_entity_poly.type
_entity_poly.pdbx_seq_one_letter_code
_entity_poly.pdbx_strand_id
1 'polypeptide(L)'
;MSDLNATEPVNSSDNIENLLVQFQNLLNSENSIAEISAEINALTEQIERHFKAEDLKNEEVDSQPHESADNDKTKSDTHEQWDRLSRTYRKKRRKYYEERNKDLQENLNKRLALIESFKGLLTIEENITHTLKTFKALQEEWYAAGPIAKNDYEMVWQTYRHHVENFYDYLDL
;
A
#
# COMPACT_ATOMS: atom_id res chain seq x y z
N MET A 1 49.24 38.30 -7.34
CA MET A 1 48.11 39.02 -6.72
C MET A 1 46.86 38.64 -7.47
N SER A 2 45.94 38.00 -6.74
CA SER A 2 44.52 37.72 -6.99
C SER A 2 44.24 36.28 -6.55
N ASP A 3 44.23 36.14 -5.23
CA ASP A 3 43.86 34.93 -4.51
C ASP A 3 42.34 34.74 -4.46
N LEU A 4 41.98 33.50 -4.14
CA LEU A 4 40.78 33.07 -3.41
C LEU A 4 39.48 32.88 -4.20
N ASN A 5 39.47 31.69 -4.81
CA ASN A 5 38.33 30.79 -4.86
C ASN A 5 37.70 30.64 -3.44
N ALA A 6 36.47 31.14 -3.25
CA ALA A 6 35.67 30.88 -2.06
C ALA A 6 34.41 30.12 -2.51
N THR A 7 34.53 28.81 -2.62
CA THR A 7 33.38 27.92 -2.63
C THR A 7 32.88 27.85 -1.19
N GLU A 8 31.71 28.44 -0.93
CA GLU A 8 31.05 28.38 0.37
C GLU A 8 30.85 26.91 0.79
N PRO A 9 31.04 26.57 2.07
CA PRO A 9 30.78 25.22 2.56
C PRO A 9 29.26 24.97 2.53
N VAL A 10 28.83 24.02 1.71
CA VAL A 10 27.46 23.51 1.68
C VAL A 10 27.09 23.01 3.08
N ASN A 11 26.15 23.72 3.71
CA ASN A 11 25.58 23.40 5.01
C ASN A 11 24.88 22.02 4.96
N SER A 12 25.36 21.04 5.72
CA SER A 12 24.76 19.69 5.79
C SER A 12 23.36 19.67 6.44
N SER A 13 22.94 20.75 7.11
CA SER A 13 21.62 20.88 7.77
C SER A 13 20.46 20.97 6.78
N ASP A 14 20.69 21.55 5.59
CA ASP A 14 19.62 21.80 4.60
C ASP A 14 19.15 20.53 3.89
N ASN A 15 19.88 19.40 4.02
CA ASN A 15 19.53 18.16 3.32
C ASN A 15 18.51 17.32 4.11
N ILE A 16 18.74 17.08 5.40
CA ILE A 16 17.84 16.24 6.20
C ILE A 16 16.46 16.86 6.38
N GLU A 17 16.39 18.18 6.62
CA GLU A 17 15.11 18.89 6.73
C GLU A 17 14.31 18.80 5.43
N ASN A 18 14.97 18.93 4.28
CA ASN A 18 14.33 18.80 2.97
C ASN A 18 13.81 17.37 2.73
N LEU A 19 14.59 16.34 3.06
CA LEU A 19 14.14 14.94 2.97
C LEU A 19 12.90 14.68 3.85
N LEU A 20 12.87 15.24 5.06
CA LEU A 20 11.73 15.13 5.98
C LEU A 20 10.49 15.87 5.44
N VAL A 21 10.67 17.05 4.84
CA VAL A 21 9.59 17.81 4.18
C VAL A 21 9.04 17.04 2.98
N GLN A 22 9.89 16.49 2.11
CA GLN A 22 9.45 15.66 0.99
C GLN A 22 8.66 14.44 1.47
N PHE A 23 9.16 13.74 2.49
CA PHE A 23 8.48 12.60 3.09
C PHE A 23 7.10 13.00 3.64
N GLN A 24 7.03 14.13 4.35
CA GLN A 24 5.79 14.66 4.89
C GLN A 24 4.79 15.04 3.79
N ASN A 25 5.26 15.66 2.70
CA ASN A 25 4.42 16.03 1.57
C ASN A 25 3.82 14.80 0.88
N LEU A 26 4.60 13.73 0.67
CA LEU A 26 4.10 12.47 0.15
C LEU A 26 3.05 11.86 1.06
N LEU A 27 3.27 11.88 2.38
CA LEU A 27 2.30 11.38 3.35
C LEU A 27 0.98 12.16 3.38
N ASN A 28 1.01 13.44 3.00
CA ASN A 28 -0.15 14.32 2.98
C ASN A 28 -0.81 14.41 1.58
N SER A 29 -0.19 13.82 0.56
CA SER A 29 -0.75 13.75 -0.78
C SER A 29 -2.02 12.89 -0.83
N GLU A 30 -2.84 13.11 -1.87
CA GLU A 30 -4.04 12.30 -2.13
C GLU A 30 -3.71 10.91 -2.72
N ASN A 31 -2.44 10.65 -3.00
CA ASN A 31 -1.97 9.38 -3.57
C ASN A 31 -2.14 8.23 -2.57
N SER A 32 -2.41 7.04 -3.09
CA SER A 32 -2.51 5.83 -2.31
C SER A 32 -1.14 5.40 -1.76
N ILE A 33 -1.17 4.58 -0.69
CA ILE A 33 0.04 3.99 -0.11
C ILE A 33 0.86 3.20 -1.14
N ALA A 34 0.19 2.53 -2.08
CA ALA A 34 0.86 1.78 -3.14
C ALA A 34 1.67 2.70 -4.06
N GLU A 35 1.09 3.82 -4.47
CA GLU A 35 1.71 4.79 -5.39
C GLU A 35 2.94 5.48 -4.77
N ILE A 36 2.86 5.87 -3.49
CA ILE A 36 3.96 6.56 -2.81
C ILE A 36 5.00 5.62 -2.20
N SER A 37 4.77 4.30 -2.19
CA SER A 37 5.61 3.35 -1.45
C SER A 37 7.07 3.34 -1.91
N ALA A 38 7.32 3.38 -3.22
CA ALA A 38 8.67 3.36 -3.78
C ALA A 38 9.45 4.61 -3.37
N GLU A 39 8.84 5.79 -3.49
CA GLU A 39 9.47 7.07 -3.16
C GLU A 39 9.69 7.22 -1.65
N ILE A 40 8.71 6.83 -0.82
CA ILE A 40 8.87 6.80 0.64
C ILE A 40 10.00 5.87 1.07
N ASN A 41 10.16 4.71 0.44
CA ASN A 41 11.27 3.80 0.75
C ASN A 41 12.61 4.43 0.37
N ALA A 42 12.71 5.06 -0.81
CA ALA A 42 13.92 5.75 -1.23
C ALA A 42 14.29 6.92 -0.30
N LEU A 43 13.31 7.69 0.19
CA LEU A 43 13.52 8.74 1.19
C LEU A 43 13.91 8.16 2.54
N THR A 44 13.28 7.06 2.97
CA THR A 44 13.63 6.35 4.21
C THR A 44 15.10 5.97 4.21
N GLU A 45 15.59 5.36 3.13
CA GLU A 45 17.00 5.00 3.03
C GLU A 45 17.94 6.22 3.05
N GLN A 46 17.55 7.33 2.41
CA GLN A 46 18.36 8.57 2.43
C GLN A 46 18.45 9.16 3.84
N ILE A 47 17.32 9.20 4.55
CA ILE A 47 17.24 9.71 5.93
C ILE A 47 18.05 8.82 6.88
N GLU A 48 17.89 7.50 6.80
CA GLU A 48 18.66 6.56 7.63
C GLU A 48 20.16 6.63 7.34
N ARG A 49 20.55 6.82 6.07
CA ARG A 49 21.96 7.06 5.71
C ARG A 49 22.50 8.36 6.31
N HIS A 50 21.70 9.42 6.35
CA HIS A 50 22.10 10.70 6.94
C HIS A 50 22.37 10.54 8.44
N PHE A 51 21.40 10.02 9.19
CA PHE A 51 21.55 9.83 10.64
C PHE A 51 22.73 8.91 10.98
N LYS A 52 22.92 7.83 10.23
CA LYS A 52 24.08 6.95 10.41
C LYS A 52 25.41 7.68 10.18
N ALA A 53 25.50 8.55 9.17
CA ALA A 53 26.70 9.34 8.91
C ALA A 53 26.95 10.41 9.98
N GLU A 54 25.89 10.98 10.55
CA GLU A 54 25.98 11.91 11.68
C GLU A 54 26.45 11.23 12.96
N ASP A 55 25.94 10.03 13.26
CA ASP A 55 26.36 9.25 14.43
C ASP A 55 27.86 8.92 14.38
N LEU A 56 28.34 8.43 13.22
CA LEU A 56 29.77 8.13 13.02
C LEU A 56 30.67 9.36 13.18
N LYS A 57 30.24 10.52 12.68
CA LYS A 57 31.00 11.78 12.86
C LYS A 57 31.05 12.22 14.32
N ASN A 58 30.01 11.97 15.10
CA ASN A 58 29.99 12.34 16.52
C ASN A 58 30.89 11.43 17.36
N GLU A 59 30.96 10.13 17.03
CA GLU A 59 31.90 9.19 17.68
C GLU A 59 33.38 9.56 17.45
N GLU A 60 33.72 10.13 16.30
CA GLU A 60 35.09 10.59 15.99
C GLU A 60 35.48 11.91 16.71
N VAL A 61 34.49 12.74 17.06
CA VAL A 61 34.71 14.09 17.64
C VAL A 61 34.81 14.07 19.18
N ASP A 62 34.28 13.05 19.86
CA ASP A 62 34.34 12.87 21.34
C ASP A 62 35.78 12.70 21.89
N SER A 63 36.80 12.71 21.02
CA SER A 63 38.22 12.77 21.40
C SER A 63 38.76 14.19 21.62
N GLN A 64 37.98 15.25 21.38
CA GLN A 64 38.35 16.63 21.72
C GLN A 64 37.18 17.40 22.36
N PRO A 65 37.36 18.00 23.56
CA PRO A 65 36.29 18.73 24.22
C PRO A 65 36.07 20.09 23.54
N HIS A 66 34.95 20.26 22.85
CA HIS A 66 34.39 21.57 22.56
C HIS A 66 32.85 21.55 22.53
N GLU A 67 32.28 22.44 23.34
CA GLU A 67 30.85 22.60 23.62
C GLU A 67 30.18 23.45 22.53
N SER A 68 29.12 22.92 21.89
CA SER A 68 28.21 23.71 21.06
C SER A 68 26.76 23.26 21.28
N ALA A 69 26.06 23.93 22.19
CA ALA A 69 24.70 23.62 22.63
C ALA A 69 23.62 23.74 21.54
N ASP A 70 23.91 24.42 20.43
CA ASP A 70 22.95 24.69 19.34
C ASP A 70 22.78 23.48 18.39
N ASN A 71 23.83 22.64 18.25
CA ASN A 71 23.81 21.45 17.40
C ASN A 71 22.98 20.30 18.01
N ASP A 72 22.94 20.22 19.34
CA ASP A 72 22.25 19.14 20.06
C ASP A 72 20.71 19.29 19.97
N LYS A 73 20.20 20.53 19.96
CA LYS A 73 18.77 20.80 19.86
C LYS A 73 18.20 20.45 18.48
N THR A 74 18.88 20.87 17.41
CA THR A 74 18.45 20.61 16.01
C THR A 74 18.48 19.12 15.67
N LYS A 75 19.46 18.36 16.19
CA LYS A 75 19.50 16.89 16.05
C LYS A 75 18.31 16.21 16.73
N SER A 76 18.00 16.62 17.97
CA SER A 76 16.83 16.11 18.68
C SER A 76 15.53 16.38 17.89
N ASP A 77 15.41 17.55 17.26
CA ASP A 77 14.20 17.95 16.56
C ASP A 77 14.02 17.17 15.23
N THR A 78 15.09 16.95 14.46
CA THR A 78 15.04 16.17 13.21
C THR A 78 14.80 14.68 13.45
N HIS A 79 15.41 14.10 14.50
CA HIS A 79 15.16 12.71 14.90
C HIS A 79 13.72 12.51 15.38
N GLU A 80 13.19 13.43 16.20
CA GLU A 80 11.79 13.38 16.64
C GLU A 80 10.81 13.49 15.46
N GLN A 81 11.09 14.40 14.51
CA GLN A 81 10.28 14.53 13.29
C GLN A 81 10.31 13.24 12.46
N TRP A 82 11.47 12.64 12.26
CA TRP A 82 11.62 11.35 11.57
C TRP A 82 10.83 10.24 12.26
N ASP A 83 10.97 10.10 13.57
CA ASP A 83 10.23 9.10 14.35
C ASP A 83 8.72 9.25 14.20
N ARG A 84 8.23 10.50 14.24
CA ARG A 84 6.81 10.79 14.04
C ARG A 84 6.35 10.42 12.64
N LEU A 85 7.10 10.82 11.60
CA LEU A 85 6.77 10.56 10.20
C LEU A 85 6.80 9.05 9.87
N SER A 86 7.85 8.36 10.28
CA SER A 86 8.02 6.91 10.05
C SER A 86 6.94 6.10 10.77
N ARG A 87 6.58 6.43 12.01
CA ARG A 87 5.46 5.80 12.73
C ARG A 87 4.13 6.05 12.02
N THR A 88 3.89 7.28 11.57
CA THR A 88 2.68 7.64 10.83
C THR A 88 2.55 6.84 9.54
N TYR A 89 3.63 6.76 8.75
CA TYR A 89 3.67 5.96 7.53
C TYR A 89 3.39 4.47 7.82
N ARG A 90 4.09 3.87 8.79
CA ARG A 90 3.89 2.45 9.16
C ARG A 90 2.43 2.17 9.54
N LYS A 91 1.78 3.08 10.27
CA LYS A 91 0.36 2.98 10.64
C LYS A 91 -0.55 3.08 9.41
N LYS A 92 -0.36 4.10 8.56
CA LYS A 92 -1.16 4.27 7.32
C LYS A 92 -0.99 3.08 6.38
N ARG A 93 0.23 2.60 6.19
CA ARG A 93 0.56 1.45 5.35
C ARG A 93 -0.12 0.18 5.83
N ARG A 94 -0.03 -0.11 7.12
CA ARG A 94 -0.70 -1.26 7.73
C ARG A 94 -2.20 -1.22 7.47
N LYS A 95 -2.84 -0.09 7.81
CA LYS A 95 -4.28 0.10 7.63
C LYS A 95 -4.70 -0.10 6.17
N TYR A 96 -3.96 0.48 5.22
CA TYR A 96 -4.25 0.33 3.79
C TYR A 96 -4.24 -1.13 3.33
N TYR A 97 -3.23 -1.91 3.71
CA TYR A 97 -3.16 -3.32 3.31
C TYR A 97 -4.15 -4.20 4.08
N GLU A 98 -4.47 -3.88 5.33
CA GLU A 98 -5.55 -4.55 6.08
C GLU A 98 -6.90 -4.34 5.41
N GLU A 99 -7.25 -3.10 5.03
CA GLU A 99 -8.49 -2.77 4.32
C GLU A 99 -8.53 -3.45 2.95
N ARG A 100 -7.45 -3.38 2.17
CA ARG A 100 -7.38 -4.05 0.87
C ARG A 100 -7.53 -5.56 0.98
N ASN A 101 -6.88 -6.19 1.96
CA ASN A 101 -7.01 -7.63 2.16
C ASN A 101 -8.43 -8.02 2.57
N LYS A 102 -9.06 -7.21 3.43
CA LYS A 102 -10.46 -7.38 3.83
C LYS A 102 -11.39 -7.32 2.61
N ASP A 103 -11.24 -6.32 1.75
CA ASP A 103 -12.08 -6.17 0.56
C ASP A 103 -11.92 -7.35 -0.41
N LEU A 104 -10.68 -7.81 -0.63
CA LEU A 104 -10.42 -8.99 -1.47
C LEU A 104 -11.09 -10.25 -0.89
N GLN A 105 -11.06 -10.41 0.43
CA GLN A 105 -11.71 -11.54 1.11
C GLN A 105 -13.23 -11.45 1.04
N GLU A 106 -13.81 -10.27 1.22
CA GLU A 106 -15.26 -10.05 1.08
C GLU A 106 -15.74 -10.34 -0.35
N ASN A 107 -14.99 -9.89 -1.35
CA ASN A 107 -15.25 -10.20 -2.76
C ASN A 107 -15.14 -11.70 -3.05
N LEU A 108 -14.16 -12.39 -2.47
CA LEU A 108 -14.01 -13.84 -2.59
C LEU A 108 -15.23 -14.57 -2.01
N ASN A 109 -15.63 -14.21 -0.79
CA ASN A 109 -16.81 -14.79 -0.15
C ASN A 109 -18.08 -14.55 -0.99
N LYS A 110 -18.24 -13.33 -1.56
CA LYS A 110 -19.36 -13.01 -2.45
C LYS A 110 -19.35 -13.89 -3.70
N ARG A 111 -18.20 -14.05 -4.37
CA ARG A 111 -18.08 -14.91 -5.56
C ARG A 111 -18.38 -16.37 -5.24
N LEU A 112 -17.89 -16.89 -4.12
CA LEU A 112 -18.20 -18.25 -3.68
C LEU A 112 -19.68 -18.44 -3.39
N ALA A 113 -20.33 -17.48 -2.73
CA ALA A 113 -21.77 -17.52 -2.49
C ALA A 113 -22.57 -17.49 -3.80
N LEU A 114 -22.15 -16.69 -4.79
CA LEU A 114 -22.78 -16.67 -6.11
C LEU A 114 -22.66 -18.03 -6.82
N ILE A 115 -21.49 -18.68 -6.74
CA ILE A 115 -21.30 -20.05 -7.27
C ILE A 115 -22.27 -21.04 -6.63
N GLU A 116 -22.47 -20.99 -5.31
CA GLU A 116 -23.46 -21.84 -4.64
C GLU A 116 -24.90 -21.53 -5.12
N SER A 117 -25.23 -20.26 -5.35
CA SER A 117 -26.51 -19.89 -5.96
C SER A 117 -26.68 -20.45 -7.37
N PHE A 118 -25.64 -20.43 -8.21
CA PHE A 118 -25.67 -21.05 -9.55
C PHE A 118 -25.89 -22.55 -9.47
N LYS A 119 -25.24 -23.26 -8.53
CA LYS A 119 -25.48 -24.68 -8.28
C LYS A 119 -26.93 -24.96 -7.89
N GLY A 120 -27.51 -24.09 -7.06
CA GLY A 120 -28.89 -24.20 -6.59
C GLY A 120 -29.92 -24.10 -7.71
N LEU A 121 -29.67 -23.34 -8.78
CA LEU A 121 -30.63 -23.14 -9.87
C LEU A 121 -31.07 -24.43 -10.56
N LEU A 122 -30.19 -25.43 -10.63
CA LEU A 122 -30.48 -26.72 -11.27
C LEU A 122 -31.31 -27.67 -10.39
N THR A 123 -31.48 -27.35 -9.11
CA THR A 123 -32.20 -28.20 -8.14
C THR A 123 -33.67 -27.84 -7.97
N ILE A 124 -34.11 -26.72 -8.57
CA ILE A 124 -35.45 -26.18 -8.36
C ILE A 124 -36.35 -26.65 -9.51
N GLU A 125 -37.41 -27.40 -9.20
CA GLU A 125 -38.54 -27.66 -10.11
C GLU A 125 -39.38 -26.38 -10.32
N GLU A 126 -38.75 -25.34 -10.87
CA GLU A 126 -39.36 -24.03 -11.12
C GLU A 126 -39.60 -23.76 -12.60
N ASN A 127 -40.47 -22.77 -12.87
CA ASN A 127 -40.72 -22.29 -14.23
C ASN A 127 -39.43 -21.75 -14.87
N ILE A 128 -39.08 -22.29 -16.04
CA ILE A 128 -37.87 -21.94 -16.81
C ILE A 128 -37.64 -20.43 -16.98
N THR A 129 -38.72 -19.65 -17.10
CA THR A 129 -38.65 -18.19 -17.25
C THR A 129 -38.12 -17.52 -15.99
N HIS A 130 -38.50 -18.02 -14.82
CA HIS A 130 -38.01 -17.52 -13.54
C HIS A 130 -36.54 -17.87 -13.35
N THR A 131 -36.18 -19.14 -13.60
CA THR A 131 -34.79 -19.62 -13.50
C THR A 131 -33.84 -18.82 -14.40
N LEU A 132 -34.24 -18.54 -15.64
CA LEU A 132 -33.47 -17.68 -16.57
C LEU A 132 -33.27 -16.26 -16.05
N LYS A 133 -34.29 -15.66 -15.43
CA LYS A 133 -34.20 -14.31 -14.86
C LYS A 133 -33.22 -14.29 -13.69
N THR A 134 -33.32 -15.27 -12.79
CA THR A 134 -32.42 -15.39 -11.64
C THR A 134 -30.99 -15.65 -12.08
N PHE A 135 -30.78 -16.53 -13.08
CA PHE A 135 -29.47 -16.77 -13.67
C PHE A 135 -28.80 -15.49 -14.18
N LYS A 136 -29.53 -14.67 -14.96
CA LYS A 136 -29.02 -13.39 -15.45
C LYS A 136 -28.66 -12.42 -14.32
N ALA A 137 -29.49 -12.33 -13.29
CA ALA A 137 -29.20 -11.50 -12.13
C ALA A 137 -27.91 -11.95 -11.41
N LEU A 138 -27.71 -13.26 -11.23
CA LEU A 138 -26.49 -13.79 -10.64
C LEU A 138 -25.25 -13.50 -11.51
N GLN A 139 -25.38 -13.53 -12.84
CA GLN A 139 -24.27 -13.15 -13.74
C GLN A 139 -23.92 -11.66 -13.60
N GLU A 140 -24.91 -10.79 -13.55
CA GLU A 140 -24.69 -9.35 -13.31
C GLU A 140 -23.98 -9.12 -11.97
N GLU A 141 -24.42 -9.79 -10.91
CA GLU A 141 -23.77 -9.72 -9.59
C GLU A 141 -22.34 -10.27 -9.60
N TRP A 142 -22.07 -11.33 -10.37
CA TRP A 142 -20.74 -11.91 -10.54
C TRP A 142 -19.76 -10.91 -11.15
N TYR A 143 -20.16 -10.24 -12.23
CA TYR A 143 -19.33 -9.22 -12.86
C TYR A 143 -19.16 -7.96 -11.99
N ALA A 144 -20.12 -7.70 -11.09
CA ALA A 144 -20.05 -6.62 -10.11
C ALA A 144 -19.27 -6.97 -8.82
N ALA A 145 -18.86 -8.24 -8.60
CA ALA A 145 -18.32 -8.72 -7.33
C ALA A 145 -16.87 -8.28 -7.01
N GLY A 146 -16.32 -7.29 -7.70
CA GLY A 146 -14.99 -6.74 -7.43
C GLY A 146 -13.83 -7.74 -7.66
N PRO A 147 -12.57 -7.30 -7.46
CA PRO A 147 -11.39 -8.17 -7.60
C PRO A 147 -11.23 -9.13 -6.41
N ILE A 148 -10.55 -10.25 -6.64
CA ILE A 148 -10.16 -11.22 -5.61
C ILE A 148 -8.65 -11.47 -5.67
N ALA A 149 -8.11 -12.15 -4.66
CA ALA A 149 -6.69 -12.48 -4.62
C ALA A 149 -6.30 -13.33 -5.84
N LYS A 150 -5.11 -13.04 -6.39
CA LYS A 150 -4.61 -13.70 -7.61
C LYS A 150 -4.53 -15.22 -7.47
N ASN A 151 -4.22 -15.71 -6.28
CA ASN A 151 -4.08 -17.13 -6.00
C ASN A 151 -5.43 -17.89 -6.08
N ASP A 152 -6.54 -17.21 -5.78
CA ASP A 152 -7.88 -17.82 -5.80
C ASP A 152 -8.58 -17.64 -7.15
N TYR A 153 -8.13 -16.68 -7.96
CA TYR A 153 -8.80 -16.26 -9.19
C TYR A 153 -9.08 -17.41 -10.15
N GLU A 154 -8.06 -18.22 -10.48
CA GLU A 154 -8.20 -19.29 -11.48
C GLU A 154 -9.22 -20.34 -11.03
N MET A 155 -9.10 -20.83 -9.79
CA MET A 155 -10.02 -21.83 -9.24
C MET A 155 -11.46 -21.33 -9.20
N VAL A 156 -11.67 -20.10 -8.72
CA VAL A 156 -12.99 -19.48 -8.61
C VAL A 156 -13.62 -19.26 -10.00
N TRP A 157 -12.82 -18.82 -10.97
CA TRP A 157 -13.26 -18.64 -12.35
C TRP A 157 -13.67 -19.96 -13.01
N GLN A 158 -12.85 -20.99 -12.91
CA GLN A 158 -13.15 -22.30 -13.49
C GLN A 158 -14.41 -22.92 -12.90
N THR A 159 -14.59 -22.79 -11.58
CA THR A 159 -15.78 -23.29 -10.89
C THR A 159 -17.05 -22.57 -11.36
N TYR A 160 -17.02 -21.24 -11.45
CA TYR A 160 -18.12 -20.47 -12.01
C TYR A 160 -18.44 -20.88 -13.45
N ARG A 161 -17.42 -20.97 -14.31
CA ARG A 161 -17.58 -21.35 -15.72
C ARG A 161 -18.25 -22.72 -15.85
N HIS A 162 -17.80 -23.70 -15.09
CA HIS A 162 -18.38 -25.04 -15.08
C HIS A 162 -19.89 -25.02 -14.76
N HIS A 163 -20.31 -24.26 -13.74
CA HIS A 163 -21.73 -24.19 -13.39
C HIS A 163 -22.56 -23.41 -14.41
N VAL A 164 -21.97 -22.42 -15.07
CA VAL A 164 -22.60 -21.72 -16.18
C VAL A 164 -22.78 -22.64 -17.39
N GLU A 165 -21.76 -23.42 -17.75
CA GLU A 165 -21.82 -24.42 -18.83
C GLU A 165 -22.91 -25.47 -18.54
N ASN A 166 -22.91 -26.06 -17.33
CA ASN A 166 -23.94 -27.02 -16.93
C ASN A 166 -25.36 -26.45 -17.01
N PHE A 167 -25.54 -25.15 -16.72
CA PHE A 167 -26.83 -24.50 -16.84
C PHE A 167 -27.28 -24.36 -18.29
N TYR A 168 -26.38 -23.99 -19.20
CA TYR A 168 -26.71 -23.94 -20.63
C TYR A 168 -26.99 -25.33 -21.20
N ASP A 169 -26.20 -26.34 -20.82
CA ASP A 169 -26.44 -27.73 -21.22
C ASP A 169 -27.82 -28.24 -20.74
N TYR A 170 -28.28 -27.80 -19.57
CA TYR A 170 -29.63 -28.08 -19.07
C TYR A 170 -30.75 -27.40 -19.87
N LEU A 171 -30.51 -26.21 -20.42
CA LEU A 171 -31.49 -25.49 -21.25
C LEU A 171 -31.59 -26.03 -22.67
N ASP A 172 -30.49 -26.58 -23.18
CA ASP A 172 -30.39 -27.14 -24.54
C ASP A 172 -30.94 -28.59 -24.64
N LEU A 173 -31.39 -29.17 -23.52
CA LEU A 173 -32.03 -30.50 -23.39
C LEU A 173 -33.56 -30.43 -23.54
#